data_AF-A0A0L0T6U2-F1
#
_entry.id   AF-A0A0L0T6U2-F1
#
_cell.length_a   1.000
_cell.length_b   1.000
_cell.length_c   1.000
_cell.angle_alpha   90.00
_cell.angle_beta   90.00
_cell.angle_gamma   90.00
#
_symmetry.space_group_name_H-M   'P 1'
#
loop_
_entity.id
_entity.type
_entity.pdbx_description
1 polymer ?
#
loop_
_entity_poly.entity_id
_entity_poly.type
_entity_poly.pdbx_seq_one_letter_code
_entity_poly.pdbx_strand_id
1 'polypeptide(L)'
;MSSDALPYVDTQYTIPEVKTLVDQMIDAELRTMRTNAPHDRVASIPPISLFSERPALQDALARTSQSEPTDGIDLDAYNLVEFDDPSNVPPEEWLAAVQRASTLLQHQATRLENLELLGVYGSNAWLYHLHQMEAAVKAAEGALARAQAAVTRVNRERKTEQTEALDKLQRAHLQLLETRTSNLQTLLAVAQLEHALEAKRRQAEEAAA
;
A
#
# COMPACT_ATOMS: atom_id res chain seq x y z
N MET A 1 21.69 -7.12 8.77
CA MET A 1 21.91 -7.93 7.55
C MET A 1 21.05 -7.34 6.46
N SER A 2 21.64 -6.60 5.52
CA SER A 2 20.93 -6.15 4.34
C SER A 2 20.81 -7.35 3.40
N SER A 3 19.60 -7.77 3.07
CA SER A 3 19.35 -8.79 2.05
C SER A 3 19.87 -8.26 0.70
N ASP A 4 20.90 -8.90 0.16
CA ASP A 4 21.61 -8.50 -1.07
C ASP A 4 20.95 -9.14 -2.29
N ALA A 5 19.75 -8.66 -2.64
CA ALA A 5 19.10 -8.99 -3.91
C ALA A 5 19.17 -7.74 -4.81
N LEU A 6 19.50 -7.91 -6.09
CA LEU A 6 19.72 -6.80 -7.03
C LEU A 6 18.60 -6.72 -8.08
N PRO A 7 17.42 -6.16 -7.78
CA PRO A 7 16.29 -6.09 -8.70
C PRO A 7 16.62 -5.60 -10.12
N TYR A 8 17.45 -4.56 -10.29
CA TYR A 8 17.77 -4.04 -11.62
C TYR A 8 18.69 -4.96 -12.44
N VAL A 9 19.31 -5.97 -11.81
CA VAL A 9 20.27 -6.89 -12.40
C VAL A 9 19.66 -8.28 -12.56
N ASP A 10 19.02 -8.79 -11.50
CA ASP A 10 18.51 -10.15 -11.39
C ASP A 10 17.16 -10.34 -12.11
N THR A 11 17.07 -10.09 -13.41
CA THR A 11 15.77 -10.10 -14.14
C THR A 11 14.99 -11.42 -14.11
N GLN A 12 15.61 -12.51 -13.62
CA GLN A 12 15.05 -13.86 -13.52
C GLN A 12 13.75 -13.93 -12.70
N TYR A 13 13.54 -13.04 -11.72
CA TYR A 13 12.29 -12.98 -10.96
C TYR A 13 11.08 -12.55 -11.80
N THR A 14 11.31 -11.97 -12.98
CA THR A 14 10.21 -11.56 -13.90
C THR A 14 9.62 -12.78 -14.62
N ILE A 15 10.34 -13.91 -14.64
CA ILE A 15 9.89 -15.14 -15.28
C ILE A 15 8.81 -15.79 -14.39
N PRO A 16 7.57 -15.95 -14.89
CA PRO A 16 6.47 -16.47 -14.08
C PRO A 16 6.74 -17.87 -13.50
N GLU A 17 7.42 -18.74 -14.24
CA GLU A 17 7.78 -20.11 -13.80
C GLU A 17 8.73 -20.13 -12.60
N VAL A 18 9.69 -19.20 -12.57
CA VAL A 18 10.62 -19.07 -11.43
C VAL A 18 9.84 -18.58 -10.21
N LYS A 19 8.92 -17.64 -10.39
CA LYS A 19 8.07 -17.15 -9.30
C LYS A 19 7.20 -18.27 -8.72
N THR A 20 6.52 -19.06 -9.55
CA THR A 20 5.67 -20.15 -9.05
C THR A 20 6.47 -21.21 -8.32
N LEU A 21 7.67 -21.54 -8.79
CA LEU A 21 8.57 -22.46 -8.10
C LEU A 21 8.99 -21.90 -6.73
N VAL A 22 9.39 -20.63 -6.67
CA VAL A 22 9.77 -19.97 -5.42
C VAL A 22 8.59 -19.90 -4.45
N ASP A 23 7.39 -19.56 -4.93
CA ASP A 23 6.17 -19.52 -4.12
C ASP A 23 5.86 -20.92 -3.53
N GLN A 24 6.02 -22.00 -4.32
CA GLN A 24 5.87 -23.38 -3.82
C GLN A 24 6.90 -23.74 -2.75
N MET A 25 8.15 -23.29 -2.91
CA MET A 25 9.20 -23.50 -1.89
C MET A 25 8.89 -22.73 -0.60
N ILE A 26 8.41 -21.49 -0.72
CA ILE A 26 7.97 -20.69 0.43
C ILE A 26 6.80 -21.39 1.13
N ASP A 27 5.81 -21.87 0.39
CA ASP A 27 4.66 -22.60 0.97
C ASP A 27 5.09 -23.90 1.66
N ALA A 28 6.08 -24.62 1.10
CA ALA A 28 6.63 -25.81 1.72
C ALA A 28 7.30 -25.47 3.07
N GLU A 29 8.11 -24.41 3.13
CA GLU A 29 8.72 -23.95 4.39
C GLU A 29 7.70 -23.39 5.38
N LEU A 30 6.67 -22.68 4.91
CA LEU A 30 5.59 -22.22 5.79
C LEU A 30 4.84 -23.39 6.44
N ARG A 31 4.73 -24.53 5.75
CA ARG A 31 4.14 -25.76 6.33
C ARG A 31 5.05 -26.45 7.35
N THR A 32 6.38 -26.33 7.21
CA THR A 32 7.34 -26.90 8.18
C THR A 32 7.48 -26.01 9.42
N MET A 33 7.22 -24.71 9.29
CA MET A 33 7.22 -23.78 10.41
C MET A 33 6.17 -24.17 11.46
N ARG A 34 6.64 -24.34 12.70
CA ARG A 34 5.81 -24.80 13.84
C ARG A 34 4.85 -23.74 14.36
N THR A 35 5.00 -22.49 13.93
CA THR A 35 4.26 -21.34 14.44
C THR A 35 3.69 -20.54 13.29
N ASN A 36 2.36 -20.52 13.15
CA ASN A 36 1.64 -19.54 12.34
C ASN A 36 1.49 -18.18 13.06
N ALA A 37 2.26 -17.97 14.14
CA ALA A 37 2.21 -16.73 14.90
C ALA A 37 2.81 -15.60 14.05
N PRO A 38 2.17 -14.41 14.01
CA PRO A 38 2.76 -13.25 13.38
C PRO A 38 4.12 -12.96 14.03
N HIS A 39 5.09 -12.52 13.22
CA HIS A 39 6.39 -12.07 13.74
C HIS A 39 6.19 -11.02 14.85
N ASP A 40 7.05 -10.99 15.87
CA ASP A 40 6.90 -10.13 17.07
C ASP A 40 6.63 -8.64 16.76
N ARG A 41 7.18 -8.16 15.64
CA ARG A 41 6.95 -6.80 15.10
C ARG A 41 5.50 -6.52 14.68
N VAL A 42 4.77 -7.53 14.25
CA VAL A 42 3.35 -7.45 13.93
C VAL A 42 2.53 -7.58 15.21
N ALA A 43 2.94 -8.46 16.13
CA ALA A 43 2.31 -8.59 17.44
C ALA A 43 2.41 -7.31 18.29
N SER A 44 3.44 -6.48 18.07
CA SER A 44 3.60 -5.19 18.74
C SER A 44 2.72 -4.06 18.19
N ILE A 45 1.98 -4.27 17.10
CA ILE A 45 1.07 -3.25 16.56
C ILE A 45 -0.20 -3.29 17.42
N PRO A 46 -0.51 -2.25 18.21
CA PRO A 46 -1.71 -2.24 19.03
C PRO A 46 -2.95 -2.30 18.12
N PRO A 47 -4.02 -2.99 18.55
CA PRO A 47 -5.27 -3.01 17.80
C PRO A 47 -5.78 -1.58 17.61
N ILE A 48 -6.09 -1.20 16.37
CA ILE A 48 -6.60 0.13 16.05
C ILE A 48 -8.06 0.19 16.52
N SER A 49 -8.30 0.94 17.59
CA SER A 49 -9.66 1.31 18.01
C SER A 49 -10.08 2.57 17.26
N LEU A 50 -11.01 2.42 16.33
CA LEU A 50 -11.59 3.55 15.61
C LEU A 50 -12.51 4.35 16.54
N PHE A 51 -12.41 5.67 16.45
CA PHE A 51 -13.28 6.61 17.18
C PHE A 51 -13.26 6.49 18.71
N SER A 52 -12.16 6.03 19.33
CA SER A 52 -12.02 5.92 20.79
C SER A 52 -12.40 7.17 21.58
N GLU A 53 -12.21 8.35 20.99
CA GLU A 53 -12.51 9.65 21.60
C GLU A 53 -13.94 10.14 21.31
N ARG A 54 -14.70 9.45 20.46
CA ARG A 54 -16.00 9.87 19.95
C ARG A 54 -17.03 8.75 20.09
N PRO A 55 -17.67 8.60 21.26
CA PRO A 55 -18.59 7.49 21.53
C PRO A 55 -19.76 7.43 20.53
N ALA A 56 -20.32 8.59 20.12
CA ALA A 56 -21.38 8.62 19.12
C ALA A 56 -21.00 7.98 17.77
N LEU A 57 -19.73 8.08 17.36
CA LEU A 57 -19.25 7.44 16.13
C LEU A 57 -18.96 5.95 16.33
N GLN A 58 -18.55 5.54 17.54
CA GLN A 58 -18.41 4.12 17.87
C GLN A 58 -19.77 3.42 17.85
N ASP A 59 -20.78 4.04 18.43
CA ASP A 59 -22.14 3.52 18.43
C ASP A 59 -22.68 3.42 17.00
N ALA A 60 -22.49 4.46 16.18
CA ALA A 60 -22.87 4.42 14.76
C ALA A 60 -22.14 3.31 13.98
N LEU A 61 -20.85 3.10 14.25
CA LEU A 61 -20.06 2.03 13.65
C LEU A 61 -20.57 0.64 14.09
N ALA A 62 -20.92 0.48 15.38
CA ALA A 62 -21.48 -0.75 15.92
C ALA A 62 -22.87 -1.06 15.33
N ARG A 63 -23.72 -0.04 15.16
CA ARG A 63 -25.03 -0.20 14.48
C ARG A 63 -24.86 -0.59 13.02
N THR A 64 -23.94 0.07 12.32
CA THR A 64 -23.62 -0.25 10.91
C THR A 64 -23.08 -1.67 10.77
N SER A 65 -22.21 -2.13 11.68
CA SER A 65 -21.68 -3.50 11.64
C SER A 65 -22.75 -4.56 11.91
N GLN A 66 -23.78 -4.20 12.66
CA GLN A 66 -24.97 -5.02 12.90
C GLN A 66 -26.03 -4.90 11.78
N SER A 67 -25.75 -4.14 10.72
CA SER A 67 -26.69 -3.82 9.63
C SER A 67 -28.02 -3.24 10.13
N GLU A 68 -28.00 -2.53 11.26
CA GLU A 68 -29.17 -1.84 11.78
C GLU A 68 -29.36 -0.52 11.00
N PRO A 69 -30.54 -0.29 10.39
CA PRO A 69 -30.80 0.96 9.70
C PRO A 69 -30.76 2.13 10.70
N THR A 70 -30.12 3.22 10.29
CA THR A 70 -30.16 4.48 11.01
C THR A 70 -31.44 5.23 10.66
N ASP A 71 -32.14 5.78 11.66
CA ASP A 71 -33.25 6.69 11.41
C ASP A 71 -32.72 7.88 10.59
N GLY A 72 -33.31 8.08 9.42
CA GLY A 72 -33.01 9.20 8.56
C GLY A 72 -33.55 10.51 9.13
N ILE A 73 -33.33 11.59 8.40
CA ILE A 73 -34.00 12.86 8.70
C ILE A 73 -35.50 12.67 8.43
N ASP A 74 -36.33 12.94 9.43
CA ASP A 74 -37.79 12.96 9.28
C ASP A 74 -38.18 14.13 8.36
N LEU A 75 -38.63 13.80 7.15
CA LEU A 75 -39.09 14.77 6.16
C LEU A 75 -40.55 15.18 6.40
N ASP A 76 -41.34 14.35 7.10
CA ASP A 76 -42.75 14.61 7.38
C ASP A 76 -42.91 15.73 8.41
N ALA A 77 -41.90 15.92 9.27
CA ALA A 77 -41.79 17.06 10.17
C ALA A 77 -41.77 18.43 9.44
N TYR A 78 -41.35 18.45 8.17
CA TYR A 78 -41.29 19.67 7.36
C TYR A 78 -42.53 19.89 6.48
N ASN A 79 -43.47 18.95 6.48
CA ASN A 79 -44.69 19.05 5.71
C ASN A 79 -45.83 19.66 6.55
N LEU A 80 -46.70 20.40 5.88
CA LEU A 80 -47.96 20.85 6.47
C LEU A 80 -48.86 19.63 6.70
N VAL A 81 -49.54 19.60 7.85
CA VAL A 81 -50.54 18.57 8.10
C VAL A 81 -51.80 18.95 7.34
N GLU A 82 -52.18 18.11 6.38
CA GLU A 82 -53.44 18.20 5.66
C GLU A 82 -54.41 17.15 6.24
N PHE A 83 -55.66 17.53 6.46
CA PHE A 83 -56.71 16.64 6.96
C PHE A 83 -57.72 16.39 5.85
N ASP A 84 -57.98 15.12 5.53
CA ASP A 84 -58.95 14.72 4.47
C ASP A 84 -60.41 15.04 4.86
N ASP A 85 -60.76 14.91 6.15
CA ASP A 85 -62.06 15.33 6.70
C ASP A 85 -61.86 16.20 7.94
N PRO A 86 -61.86 17.54 7.81
CA PRO A 86 -61.62 18.46 8.92
C PRO A 86 -62.74 18.45 9.98
N SER A 87 -63.89 17.82 9.70
CA SER A 87 -65.06 17.85 10.58
C SER A 87 -64.99 16.83 11.73
N ASN A 88 -64.13 15.83 11.62
CA ASN A 88 -64.03 14.70 12.56
C ASN A 88 -62.65 14.59 13.25
N VAL A 89 -61.84 15.65 13.20
CA VAL A 89 -60.49 15.68 13.79
C VAL A 89 -60.57 16.15 15.26
N PRO A 90 -59.94 15.43 16.21
CA PRO A 90 -59.96 15.82 17.62
C PRO A 90 -59.24 17.17 17.84
N PRO A 91 -59.63 17.95 18.87
CA PRO A 91 -59.04 19.26 19.14
C PRO A 91 -57.52 19.24 19.36
N GLU A 92 -56.99 18.14 19.88
CA GLU A 92 -55.56 17.95 20.15
C GLU A 92 -54.73 17.86 18.88
N GLU A 93 -55.24 17.17 17.84
CA GLU A 93 -54.57 17.06 16.54
C GLU A 93 -54.59 18.40 15.78
N TRP A 94 -55.67 19.17 15.92
CA TRP A 94 -55.73 20.54 15.42
C TRP A 94 -54.68 21.44 16.10
N LEU A 95 -54.53 21.34 17.42
CA LEU A 95 -53.51 22.11 18.15
C LEU A 95 -52.10 21.75 17.68
N ALA A 96 -51.81 20.46 17.50
CA ALA A 96 -50.52 19.98 17.02
C ALA A 96 -50.24 20.46 15.57
N ALA A 97 -51.25 20.44 14.69
CA ALA A 97 -51.13 20.97 13.33
C ALA A 97 -50.86 22.48 13.30
N VAL A 98 -51.54 23.26 14.15
CA VAL A 98 -51.30 24.71 14.28
C VAL A 98 -49.89 24.99 14.81
N GLN A 99 -49.44 24.24 15.81
CA GLN A 99 -48.08 24.36 16.32
C GLN A 99 -47.05 24.06 15.22
N ARG A 100 -47.25 22.98 14.45
CA ARG A 100 -46.38 22.64 13.31
C ARG A 100 -46.40 23.71 12.21
N ALA A 101 -47.56 24.28 11.90
CA ALA A 101 -47.64 25.38 10.95
C ALA A 101 -46.88 26.63 11.44
N SER A 102 -46.94 26.92 12.74
CA SER A 102 -46.22 28.05 13.33
C SER A 102 -44.69 27.87 13.31
N THR A 103 -44.19 26.65 13.57
CA THR A 103 -42.76 26.35 13.47
C THR A 103 -42.28 26.41 12.03
N LEU A 104 -43.07 25.90 11.08
CA LEU A 104 -42.77 26.01 9.64
C LEU A 104 -42.71 27.46 9.17
N LEU A 105 -43.64 28.30 9.61
CA LEU A 105 -43.62 29.74 9.30
C LEU A 105 -42.32 30.38 9.79
N GLN A 106 -41.91 30.07 11.02
CA GLN A 106 -40.65 30.57 11.58
C GLN A 106 -39.43 30.07 10.77
N HIS A 107 -39.41 28.79 10.38
CA HIS A 107 -38.36 28.26 9.52
C HIS A 107 -38.30 28.96 8.15
N GLN A 108 -39.45 29.29 7.53
CA GLN A 108 -39.46 30.04 6.27
C GLN A 108 -38.97 31.47 6.46
N ALA A 109 -39.32 32.13 7.57
CA ALA A 109 -38.81 33.47 7.88
C ALA A 109 -37.27 33.46 8.03
N THR A 110 -36.72 32.51 8.78
CA THR A 110 -35.26 32.35 8.91
C THR A 110 -34.61 31.97 7.58
N ARG A 111 -35.28 31.15 6.75
CA ARG A 111 -34.79 30.83 5.40
C ARG A 111 -34.69 32.07 4.52
N LEU A 112 -35.67 32.98 4.59
CA LEU A 112 -35.64 34.22 3.83
C LEU A 112 -34.44 35.08 4.25
N GLU A 113 -34.24 35.27 5.55
CA GLU A 113 -33.08 36.00 6.10
C GLU A 113 -31.74 35.37 5.64
N ASN A 114 -31.64 34.03 5.71
CA ASN A 114 -30.46 33.31 5.23
C ASN A 114 -30.24 33.48 3.71
N LEU A 115 -31.31 33.50 2.91
CA LEU A 115 -31.22 33.72 1.46
C LEU A 115 -30.81 35.16 1.13
N GLU A 116 -31.26 36.14 1.90
CA GLU A 116 -30.81 37.53 1.78
C GLU A 116 -29.31 37.64 2.09
N LEU A 117 -28.85 37.03 3.19
CA LEU A 117 -27.42 36.97 3.52
C LEU A 117 -26.61 36.24 2.44
N LEU A 118 -27.12 35.15 1.90
CA LEU A 118 -26.49 34.42 0.80
C LEU A 118 -26.45 35.26 -0.49
N GLY A 119 -27.49 36.04 -0.77
CA GLY A 119 -27.51 36.95 -1.92
C GLY A 119 -26.43 38.04 -1.81
N VAL A 120 -26.20 38.56 -0.60
CA VAL A 120 -25.19 39.62 -0.36
C VAL A 120 -23.76 39.06 -0.33
N TYR A 121 -23.53 37.96 0.39
CA TYR A 121 -22.17 37.48 0.68
C TYR A 121 -21.79 36.19 -0.05
N GLY A 122 -22.75 35.43 -0.57
CA GLY A 122 -22.54 34.08 -1.09
C GLY A 122 -21.58 34.03 -2.28
N SER A 123 -21.69 34.98 -3.22
CA SER A 123 -20.79 35.03 -4.38
C SER A 123 -19.33 35.24 -3.97
N ASN A 124 -19.07 36.22 -3.11
CA ASN A 124 -17.72 36.54 -2.62
C ASN A 124 -17.16 35.43 -1.72
N ALA A 125 -17.99 34.85 -0.83
CA ALA A 125 -17.61 33.73 0.01
C ALA A 125 -17.24 32.50 -0.84
N TRP A 126 -18.01 32.22 -1.90
CA TRP A 126 -17.73 31.12 -2.81
C TRP A 126 -16.42 31.32 -3.59
N LEU A 127 -16.17 32.53 -4.09
CA LEU A 127 -14.91 32.85 -4.77
C LEU A 127 -13.70 32.69 -3.83
N TYR A 128 -13.82 33.12 -2.58
CA TYR A 128 -12.78 32.93 -1.58
C TYR A 128 -12.56 31.45 -1.25
N HIS A 129 -13.64 30.69 -1.11
CA HIS A 129 -13.56 29.24 -0.91
C HIS A 129 -12.88 28.55 -2.10
N LEU A 130 -13.25 28.92 -3.33
CA LEU A 130 -12.61 28.40 -4.55
C LEU A 130 -11.10 28.67 -4.55
N HIS A 131 -10.68 29.90 -4.23
CA HIS A 131 -9.25 30.24 -4.15
C HIS A 131 -8.52 29.41 -3.09
N GLN A 132 -9.14 29.15 -1.93
CA GLN A 132 -8.55 28.26 -0.91
C GLN A 132 -8.44 26.81 -1.42
N MET A 133 -9.46 26.31 -2.12
CA MET A 133 -9.43 24.98 -2.72
C MET A 133 -8.35 24.86 -3.79
N GLU A 134 -8.21 25.86 -4.67
CA GLU A 134 -7.15 25.92 -5.68
C GLU A 134 -5.75 25.91 -5.03
N ALA A 135 -5.57 26.66 -3.95
CA ALA A 135 -4.32 26.64 -3.18
C ALA A 135 -4.04 25.27 -2.56
N ALA A 136 -5.06 24.61 -1.99
CA ALA A 136 -4.94 23.27 -1.43
C ALA A 136 -4.58 22.22 -2.49
N VAL A 137 -5.24 22.27 -3.66
CA VAL A 137 -4.91 21.40 -4.81
C VAL A 137 -3.46 21.60 -5.24
N LYS A 138 -3.04 22.85 -5.43
CA LYS A 138 -1.66 23.18 -5.84
C LYS A 138 -0.62 22.72 -4.82
N ALA A 139 -0.94 22.80 -3.53
CA ALA A 139 -0.09 22.28 -2.46
C ALA A 139 0.02 20.74 -2.51
N ALA A 140 -1.09 20.04 -2.74
CA ALA A 140 -1.13 18.59 -2.87
C ALA A 140 -0.37 18.10 -4.13
N GLU A 141 -0.57 18.75 -5.28
CA GLU A 141 0.19 18.48 -6.51
C GLU A 141 1.69 18.72 -6.31
N GLY A 142 2.06 19.81 -5.60
CA GLY A 142 3.45 20.08 -5.24
C GLY A 142 4.04 19.00 -4.32
N ALA A 143 3.26 18.48 -3.37
CA ALA A 143 3.69 17.37 -2.51
C ALA A 143 3.88 16.07 -3.31
N LEU A 144 2.96 15.77 -4.23
CA LEU A 144 3.06 14.62 -5.13
C LEU A 144 4.31 14.71 -6.01
N ALA A 145 4.56 15.86 -6.63
CA ALA A 145 5.74 16.07 -7.47
C ALA A 145 7.05 15.90 -6.68
N ARG A 146 7.10 16.41 -5.44
CA ARG A 146 8.26 16.21 -4.55
C ARG A 146 8.46 14.73 -4.19
N ALA A 147 7.38 14.01 -3.88
CA ALA A 147 7.44 12.59 -3.57
C ALA A 147 7.92 11.77 -4.79
N GLN A 148 7.38 12.05 -5.98
CA GLN A 148 7.82 11.43 -7.22
C GLN A 148 9.29 11.72 -7.54
N ALA A 149 9.75 12.96 -7.33
CA ALA A 149 11.16 13.32 -7.49
C ALA A 149 12.06 12.58 -6.49
N ALA A 150 11.62 12.44 -5.23
CA ALA A 150 12.36 11.67 -4.23
C ALA A 150 12.44 10.18 -4.60
N VAL A 151 11.33 9.57 -5.03
CA VAL A 151 11.28 8.17 -5.48
C VAL A 151 12.18 7.96 -6.69
N THR A 152 12.11 8.83 -7.69
CA THR A 152 12.95 8.70 -8.91
C THR A 152 14.42 8.89 -8.59
N ARG A 153 14.79 9.80 -7.68
CA ARG A 153 16.16 9.96 -7.19
C ARG A 153 16.68 8.68 -6.53
N VAL A 154 15.93 8.14 -5.55
CA VAL A 154 16.32 6.90 -4.85
C VAL A 154 16.43 5.72 -5.82
N ASN A 155 15.50 5.60 -6.77
CA ASN A 155 15.55 4.54 -7.78
C ASN A 155 16.76 4.70 -8.72
N ARG A 156 17.13 5.94 -9.06
CA ARG A 156 18.32 6.22 -9.88
C ARG A 156 19.59 5.85 -9.13
N GLU A 157 19.72 6.27 -7.87
CA GLU A 157 20.86 5.92 -6.99
C GLU A 157 20.97 4.39 -6.83
N ARG A 158 19.86 3.72 -6.55
CA ARG A 158 19.81 2.26 -6.45
C ARG A 158 20.23 1.60 -7.77
N LYS A 159 19.77 2.10 -8.91
CA LYS A 159 20.17 1.55 -10.22
C LYS A 159 21.67 1.68 -10.44
N THR A 160 22.26 2.85 -10.15
CA THR A 160 23.71 3.07 -10.31
C THR A 160 24.52 2.15 -9.41
N GLU A 161 24.16 2.03 -8.14
CA GLU A 161 24.84 1.12 -7.19
C GLU A 161 24.78 -0.34 -7.65
N GLN A 162 23.62 -0.79 -8.12
CA GLN A 162 23.45 -2.16 -8.59
C GLN A 162 24.23 -2.44 -9.88
N THR A 163 24.30 -1.48 -10.81
CA THR A 163 25.12 -1.64 -12.02
C THR A 163 26.61 -1.69 -11.70
N GLU A 164 27.09 -0.88 -10.76
CA GLU A 164 28.49 -0.94 -10.32
C GLU A 164 28.82 -2.25 -9.59
N ALA A 165 27.89 -2.75 -8.78
CA ALA A 165 28.01 -4.05 -8.12
C ALA A 165 28.07 -5.19 -9.15
N LEU A 166 27.24 -5.14 -10.20
CA LEU A 166 27.28 -6.10 -11.31
C LEU A 166 28.65 -6.12 -11.99
N ASP A 167 29.23 -4.96 -12.30
CA ASP A 167 30.55 -4.90 -12.94
C ASP A 167 31.64 -5.52 -12.05
N LYS A 168 31.55 -5.37 -10.72
CA LYS A 168 32.46 -6.01 -9.77
C LYS A 168 32.25 -7.53 -9.74
N LEU A 169 30.99 -7.98 -9.71
CA LEU A 169 30.62 -9.40 -9.70
C LEU A 169 31.08 -10.10 -10.97
N GLN A 170 30.87 -9.49 -12.14
CA GLN A 170 31.33 -10.03 -13.42
C GLN A 170 32.85 -10.16 -13.48
N ARG A 171 33.59 -9.15 -13.01
CA ARG A 171 35.06 -9.22 -12.93
C ARG A 171 35.53 -10.33 -12.00
N ALA A 172 34.94 -10.44 -10.82
CA ALA A 172 35.27 -11.51 -9.88
C ALA A 172 34.93 -12.90 -10.45
N HIS A 173 33.82 -13.02 -11.18
CA HIS A 173 33.43 -14.26 -11.84
C HIS A 173 34.42 -14.67 -12.94
N LEU A 174 34.85 -13.73 -13.78
CA LEU A 174 35.86 -13.99 -14.81
C LEU A 174 37.20 -14.42 -14.19
N GLN A 175 37.66 -13.73 -13.13
CA GLN A 175 38.88 -14.11 -12.41
C GLN A 175 38.77 -15.51 -11.79
N LEU A 176 37.59 -15.87 -11.25
CA LEU A 176 37.33 -17.20 -10.73
C LEU A 176 37.38 -18.27 -11.83
N LEU A 177 36.81 -18.00 -13.00
CA LEU A 177 36.89 -18.91 -14.14
C LEU A 177 38.34 -19.05 -14.63
N GLU A 178 39.06 -17.95 -14.78
CA GLU A 178 40.45 -17.95 -15.23
C GLU A 178 41.34 -18.76 -14.28
N THR A 179 41.28 -18.48 -12.97
CA THR A 179 42.04 -19.22 -11.96
C THR A 179 41.66 -20.70 -11.94
N ARG A 180 40.38 -21.04 -12.08
CA ARG A 180 39.93 -22.43 -12.18
C ARG A 180 40.47 -23.12 -13.42
N THR A 181 40.46 -22.45 -14.58
CA THR A 181 41.02 -23.01 -15.82
C THR A 181 42.53 -23.18 -15.75
N SER A 182 43.25 -22.21 -15.17
CA SER A 182 44.70 -22.29 -14.95
C SER A 182 45.08 -23.44 -14.02
N ASN A 183 44.33 -23.62 -12.92
CA ASN A 183 44.50 -24.77 -12.02
C ASN A 183 44.25 -26.10 -12.75
N LEU A 184 43.20 -26.19 -13.57
CA LEU A 184 42.93 -27.40 -14.37
C LEU A 184 44.03 -27.69 -15.39
N GLN A 185 44.55 -26.67 -16.07
CA GLN A 185 45.67 -26.81 -17.01
C GLN A 185 46.94 -27.28 -16.29
N THR A 186 47.21 -26.74 -15.11
CA THR A 186 48.35 -27.14 -14.28
C THR A 186 48.22 -28.60 -13.83
N LEU A 187 47.04 -29.01 -13.37
CA LEU A 187 46.77 -30.41 -12.99
C LEU A 187 46.93 -31.36 -14.18
N LEU A 188 46.46 -30.98 -15.37
CA LEU A 188 46.64 -31.76 -16.58
C LEU A 188 48.12 -31.91 -16.95
N ALA A 189 48.90 -30.82 -16.88
CA ALA A 189 50.33 -30.85 -17.16
C ALA A 189 51.10 -31.72 -16.16
N VAL A 190 50.75 -31.65 -14.87
CA VAL A 190 51.31 -32.53 -13.83
C VAL A 190 51.02 -34.00 -14.15
N ALA A 191 49.76 -34.35 -14.46
CA ALA A 191 49.39 -35.72 -14.82
C ALA A 191 50.12 -36.24 -16.08
N GLN A 192 50.33 -35.38 -17.08
CA GLN A 192 51.11 -35.73 -18.28
C GLN A 192 52.58 -35.98 -17.96
N LEU A 193 53.18 -35.15 -17.10
CA LEU A 193 54.57 -35.32 -16.65
C LEU A 193 54.73 -36.58 -15.79
N GLU A 194 53.79 -36.87 -14.90
CA GLU A 194 53.76 -38.10 -14.11
C GLU A 194 53.70 -39.33 -15.02
N HIS A 195 52.81 -39.36 -16.00
CA HIS A 195 52.73 -40.45 -16.98
C HIS A 195 54.02 -40.60 -17.80
N ALA A 196 54.63 -39.50 -18.23
CA ALA A 196 55.91 -39.53 -18.95
C ALA A 196 57.07 -40.05 -18.07
N LEU A 197 57.10 -39.66 -16.79
CA LEU A 197 58.07 -40.16 -15.82
C LEU A 197 57.89 -41.64 -15.53
N GLU A 198 56.66 -42.12 -15.38
CA GLU A 198 56.36 -43.55 -15.24
C GLU A 198 56.81 -44.35 -16.46
N ALA A 199 56.51 -43.86 -17.67
CA ALA A 199 56.97 -44.50 -18.90
C ALA A 199 58.52 -44.57 -18.98
N LYS A 200 59.20 -43.50 -18.55
CA LYS A 200 60.68 -43.48 -18.48
C LYS A 200 61.24 -44.42 -17.41
N ARG A 201 60.59 -44.53 -16.25
CA ARG A 201 60.97 -45.50 -15.21
C ARG A 201 60.85 -46.93 -15.70
N ARG A 202 59.74 -47.28 -16.37
CA ARG A 202 59.56 -48.62 -16.98
C ARG A 202 60.65 -48.91 -18.03
N GLN A 203 60.98 -47.96 -18.89
CA GLN A 203 62.08 -48.12 -19.86
C GLN A 203 63.44 -48.34 -19.17
N ALA A 204 63.71 -47.66 -18.07
CA ALA A 204 64.96 -47.82 -17.32
C ALA A 204 65.03 -49.18 -16.59
N GLU A 205 63.90 -49.66 -16.06
CA GLU A 205 63.79 -50.99 -15.45
C GLU A 205 63.97 -52.10 -16.50
N GLU A 206 63.37 -51.96 -17.69
CA GLU A 206 63.56 -52.88 -18.83
C GLU A 206 64.99 -52.89 -19.36
N ALA A 207 65.71 -51.76 -19.32
CA ALA A 207 67.11 -51.68 -19.75
C ALA A 207 68.11 -52.18 -18.70
N ALA A 208 67.67 -52.33 -17.44
CA ALA A 208 68.49 -52.82 -16.33
C ALA A 208 68.28 -54.32 -16.03
N ALA A 209 67.28 -54.94 -16.64
CA ALA A 209 66.99 -56.38 -16.61
C ALA A 209 67.68 -57.12 -17.78
#